data_AF-A0A532DYF0-F1
#
_entry.id   AF-A0A532DYF0-F1
#
_cell.length_a   1.000
_cell.length_b   1.000
_cell.length_c   1.000
_cell.angle_alpha   90.00
_cell.angle_beta   90.00
_cell.angle_gamma   90.00
#
_symmetry.space_group_name_H-M   'P 1'
#
loop_
_entity.id
_entity.type
_entity.pdbx_description
1 polymer ?
#
loop_
_entity_poly.entity_id
_entity_poly.type
_entity_poly.pdbx_seq_one_letter_code
_entity_poly.pdbx_strand_id
1 'polypeptide(L)'
;MISIRLKGSVTVGLVGMAFALGACVAAQEYPIATAKAIEQYVDFRALSSSPQAFRGRMVHLAGEILRVEPGGGAIINIYAQRKRLLVHPEYPGYRPDETVQDPPDPFLLVFHGNIDPDGSRVGNKFVAVAEYLPPSDEGGEGSNGKTQADRVNFVGHCLHVWKTGARKISFFVDRYTQVHQPLEDESYCDRERLAASR
;
A
#
# COMPACT_ATOMS: atom_id res chain seq x y z
N MET A 1 -83.80 17.48 -21.56
CA MET A 1 -84.06 16.03 -21.56
C MET A 1 -83.07 15.38 -22.51
N ILE A 2 -82.61 14.18 -22.17
CA ILE A 2 -81.65 13.30 -22.89
C ILE A 2 -80.19 13.48 -22.44
N SER A 3 -79.62 12.31 -22.15
CA SER A 3 -78.47 11.98 -21.34
C SER A 3 -77.49 11.16 -22.18
N ILE A 4 -76.34 10.82 -21.57
CA ILE A 4 -75.36 9.75 -21.90
C ILE A 4 -74.47 10.01 -23.16
N ARG A 5 -73.14 9.77 -23.21
CA ARG A 5 -72.23 8.86 -22.48
C ARG A 5 -70.81 9.43 -22.34
N LEU A 6 -70.22 9.22 -21.16
CA LEU A 6 -68.78 9.16 -20.96
C LEU A 6 -68.21 7.94 -21.69
N LYS A 7 -67.09 8.11 -22.40
CA LYS A 7 -66.13 7.05 -22.70
C LYS A 7 -64.82 7.42 -22.04
N GLY A 8 -64.42 6.60 -21.08
CA GLY A 8 -63.14 6.72 -20.40
C GLY A 8 -61.98 6.44 -21.36
N SER A 9 -60.84 7.07 -21.05
CA SER A 9 -59.54 6.60 -21.52
C SER A 9 -58.66 6.38 -20.30
N VAL A 10 -58.14 5.17 -20.26
CA VAL A 10 -57.37 4.52 -19.22
C VAL A 10 -55.89 4.81 -19.43
N THR A 11 -55.16 5.16 -18.35
CA THR A 11 -53.68 5.15 -18.17
C THR A 11 -52.85 6.02 -19.12
N VAL A 12 -51.76 6.68 -18.71
CA VAL A 12 -50.54 6.10 -18.14
C VAL A 12 -49.84 7.16 -17.30
N GLY A 13 -49.52 6.80 -16.05
CA GLY A 13 -48.72 7.63 -15.15
C GLY A 13 -47.26 7.64 -15.60
N LEU A 14 -46.67 8.83 -15.64
CA LEU A 14 -45.24 9.02 -15.83
C LEU A 14 -44.65 9.38 -14.46
N VAL A 15 -44.29 8.36 -13.68
CA VAL A 15 -43.49 8.54 -12.46
C VAL A 15 -42.05 8.78 -12.92
N GLY A 16 -41.61 10.03 -12.83
CA GLY A 16 -40.23 10.43 -13.10
C GLY A 16 -39.27 9.81 -12.10
N MET A 17 -38.49 8.84 -12.56
CA MET A 17 -37.42 8.21 -11.78
C MET A 17 -36.20 9.12 -11.81
N ALA A 18 -35.99 9.89 -10.73
CA ALA A 18 -34.79 10.69 -10.53
C ALA A 18 -33.59 9.76 -10.31
N PHE A 19 -32.73 9.64 -11.33
CA PHE A 19 -31.43 9.01 -11.19
C PHE A 19 -30.56 9.88 -10.28
N ALA A 20 -30.46 9.50 -9.00
CA ALA A 20 -29.42 9.98 -8.12
C ALA A 20 -28.08 9.51 -8.67
N LEU A 21 -27.36 10.41 -9.34
CA LEU A 21 -25.94 10.24 -9.67
C LEU A 21 -25.18 10.21 -8.34
N GLY A 22 -25.04 9.02 -7.76
CA GLY A 22 -24.06 8.77 -6.72
C GLY A 22 -22.68 9.06 -7.32
N ALA A 23 -22.08 10.17 -6.94
CA ALA A 23 -20.68 10.43 -7.22
C ALA A 23 -19.88 9.29 -6.57
N CYS A 24 -19.36 8.37 -7.38
CA CYS A 24 -18.27 7.51 -6.99
C CYS A 24 -17.08 8.41 -6.66
N VAL A 25 -17.00 8.86 -5.41
CA VAL A 25 -15.74 9.35 -4.84
C VAL A 25 -14.83 8.12 -4.85
N ALA A 26 -13.91 8.08 -5.81
CA ALA A 26 -12.85 7.09 -5.83
C ALA A 26 -12.22 7.05 -4.44
N ALA A 27 -12.20 5.86 -3.83
CA ALA A 27 -11.62 5.67 -2.52
C ALA A 27 -10.20 6.23 -2.55
N GLN A 28 -9.91 7.17 -1.65
CA GLN A 28 -8.62 7.86 -1.64
C GLN A 28 -7.51 6.82 -1.43
N GLU A 29 -6.74 6.59 -2.48
CA GLU A 29 -5.90 5.40 -2.72
C GLU A 29 -4.69 5.28 -1.77
N TYR A 30 -4.40 6.35 -1.03
CA TYR A 30 -3.34 6.43 -0.04
C TYR A 30 -3.52 7.74 0.73
N PRO A 31 -3.68 7.76 2.07
CA PRO A 31 -3.80 9.02 2.81
C PRO A 31 -2.41 9.68 2.90
N ILE A 32 -2.04 10.46 1.88
CA ILE A 32 -0.80 11.27 1.85
C ILE A 32 -0.84 12.38 2.93
N ALA A 33 -2.02 12.72 3.46
CA ALA A 33 -2.26 14.06 3.99
C ALA A 33 -2.22 14.24 5.52
N THR A 34 -1.82 13.27 6.35
CA THR A 34 -2.02 13.46 7.81
C THR A 34 -0.89 13.06 8.75
N ALA A 35 0.18 12.38 8.31
CA ALA A 35 1.29 12.07 9.21
C ALA A 35 2.34 13.19 9.16
N LYS A 36 2.67 13.72 10.34
CA LYS A 36 3.85 14.53 10.66
C LYS A 36 5.04 14.19 9.74
N ALA A 37 5.53 15.18 8.97
CA ALA A 37 6.69 15.11 8.06
C ALA A 37 7.14 13.68 7.67
N ILE A 38 6.39 13.01 6.79
CA ILE A 38 6.80 11.70 6.27
C ILE A 38 8.11 11.89 5.49
N GLU A 39 9.17 11.24 5.93
CA GLU A 39 10.46 11.30 5.26
C GLU A 39 10.40 10.47 3.98
N GLN A 40 10.56 11.14 2.84
CA GLN A 40 10.53 10.52 1.51
C GLN A 40 11.81 9.74 1.19
N TYR A 41 12.91 10.07 1.86
CA TYR A 41 14.21 9.46 1.65
C TYR A 41 14.84 9.07 2.98
N VAL A 42 14.95 7.76 3.22
CA VAL A 42 15.66 7.23 4.39
C VAL A 42 17.08 6.86 4.00
N ASP A 43 18.06 7.44 4.68
CA ASP A 43 19.44 6.95 4.60
C ASP A 43 19.59 5.68 5.44
N PHE A 44 19.48 4.53 4.77
CA PHE A 44 19.61 3.20 5.39
C PHE A 44 20.98 2.96 6.05
N ARG A 45 22.02 3.65 5.57
CA ARG A 45 23.36 3.55 6.15
C ARG A 45 23.40 4.29 7.49
N ALA A 46 22.89 5.52 7.51
CA ALA A 46 22.75 6.32 8.74
C ALA A 46 21.82 5.65 9.75
N LEU A 47 20.72 5.07 9.27
CA LEU A 47 19.78 4.30 10.08
C LEU A 47 20.47 3.08 10.72
N SER A 48 21.25 2.33 9.94
CA SER A 48 21.98 1.18 10.45
C SER A 48 23.07 1.57 11.46
N SER A 49 23.71 2.72 11.29
CA SER A 49 24.74 3.22 12.21
C SER A 49 24.19 3.88 13.46
N SER A 50 22.98 4.44 13.41
CA SER A 50 22.36 5.12 14.55
C SER A 50 20.86 4.82 14.67
N PRO A 51 20.45 3.54 14.88
CA PRO A 51 19.05 3.12 14.89
C PRO A 51 18.18 3.98 15.82
N GLN A 52 18.67 4.27 17.03
CA GLN A 52 17.89 5.01 18.02
C GLN A 52 17.54 6.44 17.58
N ALA A 53 18.36 7.07 16.74
CA ALA A 53 18.09 8.41 16.20
C ALA A 53 16.91 8.41 15.20
N PHE A 54 16.56 7.25 14.65
CA PHE A 54 15.46 7.11 13.69
C PHE A 54 14.17 6.60 14.34
N ARG A 55 14.19 6.26 15.64
CA ARG A 55 13.03 5.71 16.35
C ARG A 55 11.79 6.59 16.19
N GLY A 56 10.67 5.99 15.80
CA GLY A 56 9.38 6.65 15.67
C GLY A 56 9.25 7.59 14.47
N ARG A 57 10.25 7.61 13.57
CA ARG A 57 10.16 8.40 12.33
C ARG A 57 9.22 7.71 11.34
N MET A 58 8.31 8.49 10.79
CA MET A 58 7.43 8.08 9.69
C MET A 58 8.18 8.22 8.37
N VAL A 59 8.19 7.16 7.57
CA VAL A 59 8.99 7.08 6.34
C VAL A 59 8.19 6.48 5.18
N HIS A 60 8.57 6.82 3.96
CA HIS A 60 8.20 6.04 2.78
C HIS A 60 9.27 5.00 2.47
N LEU A 61 8.82 3.77 2.30
CA LEU A 61 9.66 2.64 1.91
C LEU A 61 9.18 2.08 0.59
N ALA A 62 10.12 1.62 -0.22
CA ALA A 62 9.83 0.76 -1.37
C ALA A 62 10.55 -0.57 -1.17
N GLY A 63 9.90 -1.67 -1.54
CA GLY A 63 10.46 -3.00 -1.37
C GLY A 63 9.94 -4.01 -2.38
N GLU A 64 10.68 -5.11 -2.49
CA GLU A 64 10.24 -6.34 -3.15
C GLU A 64 10.15 -7.45 -2.11
N ILE A 65 9.01 -8.16 -2.08
CA ILE A 65 8.73 -9.21 -1.11
C ILE A 65 9.66 -10.39 -1.36
N LEU A 66 10.51 -10.71 -0.40
CA LEU A 66 11.33 -11.92 -0.41
C LEU A 66 10.59 -13.08 0.25
N ARG A 67 9.82 -12.79 1.31
CA ARG A 67 9.11 -13.79 2.10
C ARG A 67 8.04 -13.12 2.96
N VAL A 68 6.94 -13.82 3.20
CA VAL A 68 5.88 -13.43 4.14
C VAL A 68 5.66 -14.54 5.15
N GLU A 69 5.57 -14.19 6.42
CA GLU A 69 5.32 -15.12 7.52
C GLU A 69 4.22 -14.59 8.45
N PRO A 70 3.42 -15.47 9.07
CA PRO A 70 2.54 -15.07 10.15
C PRO A 70 3.36 -14.62 11.38
N GLY A 71 3.04 -13.44 11.92
CA GLY A 71 3.62 -12.93 13.18
C GLY A 71 2.79 -13.27 14.42
N GLY A 72 1.58 -13.81 14.23
CA GLY A 72 0.61 -14.15 15.28
C GLY A 72 -0.59 -13.20 15.30
N GLY A 73 -1.80 -13.73 15.57
CA GLY A 73 -3.03 -12.93 15.48
C GLY A 73 -3.23 -12.35 14.07
N ALA A 74 -3.43 -11.03 13.99
CA ALA A 74 -3.55 -10.28 12.72
C ALA A 74 -2.21 -9.67 12.25
N ILE A 75 -1.08 -10.14 12.77
CA ILE A 75 0.25 -9.62 12.42
C ILE A 75 0.85 -10.43 11.28
N ILE A 76 1.37 -9.73 10.28
CA ILE A 76 2.05 -10.27 9.10
C ILE A 76 3.47 -9.71 9.07
N ASN A 77 4.47 -10.60 9.01
CA ASN A 77 5.88 -10.26 8.88
C ASN A 77 6.29 -10.35 7.40
N ILE A 78 6.64 -9.22 6.80
CA ILE A 78 7.05 -9.12 5.40
C ILE A 78 8.55 -8.85 5.35
N TYR A 79 9.32 -9.83 4.91
CA TYR A 79 10.76 -9.67 4.67
C TYR A 79 10.93 -9.19 3.24
N ALA A 80 11.60 -8.05 3.08
CA ALA A 80 11.68 -7.38 1.79
C ALA A 80 13.11 -6.96 1.45
N GLN A 81 13.43 -6.99 0.16
CA GLN A 81 14.60 -6.32 -0.39
C GLN A 81 14.26 -4.86 -0.63
N ARG A 82 15.08 -3.93 -0.14
CA ARG A 82 14.89 -2.50 -0.41
C ARG A 82 14.92 -2.20 -1.90
N LYS A 83 13.96 -1.37 -2.33
CA LYS A 83 13.96 -0.68 -3.62
C LYS A 83 14.16 0.81 -3.38
N ARG A 84 14.68 1.52 -4.38
CA ARG A 84 14.66 2.98 -4.34
C ARG A 84 13.23 3.45 -4.60
N LEU A 85 12.86 4.56 -3.97
CA LEU A 85 11.58 5.20 -4.22
C LEU A 85 11.75 6.15 -5.41
N LEU A 86 11.00 5.90 -6.48
CA LEU A 86 10.84 6.84 -7.57
C LEU A 86 9.68 7.78 -7.23
N VAL A 87 9.99 9.08 -7.15
CA VAL A 87 8.99 10.15 -7.10
C VAL A 87 8.89 10.69 -8.52
N HIS A 88 7.83 10.31 -9.24
CA HIS A 88 7.65 10.81 -10.60
C HIS A 88 6.91 12.15 -10.57
N PRO A 89 7.47 13.23 -11.16
CA PRO A 89 6.81 14.53 -11.15
C PRO A 89 5.50 14.55 -11.98
N GLU A 90 5.39 13.66 -12.98
CA GLU A 90 4.24 13.62 -13.90
C GLU A 90 3.18 12.56 -13.55
N TYR A 91 3.46 11.67 -12.58
CA TYR A 91 2.51 10.65 -12.11
C TYR A 91 2.31 10.81 -10.60
N PRO A 92 1.10 11.09 -10.10
CA PRO A 92 0.85 11.21 -8.68
C PRO A 92 0.94 9.83 -8.02
N GLY A 93 2.14 9.45 -7.58
CA GLY A 93 2.34 8.18 -6.90
C GLY A 93 3.82 7.86 -6.66
N TYR A 94 4.11 7.37 -5.46
CA TYR A 94 5.40 6.77 -5.16
C TYR A 94 5.45 5.37 -5.78
N ARG A 95 6.55 5.02 -6.45
CA ARG A 95 6.75 3.66 -7.00
C ARG A 95 8.15 3.15 -6.72
N PRO A 96 8.37 1.83 -6.68
CA PRO A 96 9.70 1.25 -6.69
C PRO A 96 10.41 1.59 -8.00
N ASP A 97 11.64 2.12 -7.92
CA ASP A 97 12.50 2.33 -9.07
C ASP A 97 13.12 0.99 -9.50
N GLU A 98 12.78 0.52 -10.69
CA GLU A 98 13.25 -0.75 -11.27
C GLU A 98 14.33 -0.56 -12.36
N THR A 99 14.81 0.67 -12.51
CA THR A 99 15.85 1.05 -13.49
C THR A 99 17.25 1.02 -12.88
N VAL A 100 17.33 1.11 -11.56
CA VAL A 100 18.56 1.13 -10.79
C VAL A 100 18.82 -0.23 -10.13
N GLN A 101 20.10 -0.55 -9.92
CA GLN A 101 20.47 -1.73 -9.15
C GLN A 101 19.95 -1.60 -7.71
N ASP A 102 19.32 -2.67 -7.22
CA ASP A 102 18.77 -2.71 -5.87
C ASP A 102 19.89 -2.55 -4.82
N PRO A 103 19.68 -1.72 -3.79
CA PRO A 103 20.55 -1.72 -2.62
C PRO A 103 20.51 -3.09 -1.92
N PRO A 104 21.62 -3.62 -1.39
CA PRO A 104 21.68 -4.93 -0.73
C PRO A 104 21.17 -4.90 0.73
N ASP A 105 20.13 -4.10 0.99
CA ASP A 105 19.64 -3.84 2.34
C ASP A 105 18.26 -4.48 2.54
N PRO A 106 18.18 -5.73 3.02
CA PRO A 106 16.89 -6.30 3.39
C PRO A 106 16.38 -5.68 4.68
N PHE A 107 15.06 -5.64 4.83
CA PHE A 107 14.38 -5.14 6.03
C PHE A 107 13.14 -5.97 6.34
N LEU A 108 12.68 -5.89 7.59
CA LEU A 108 11.41 -6.45 8.03
C LEU A 108 10.36 -5.33 8.11
N LEU A 109 9.22 -5.55 7.47
CA LEU A 109 8.01 -4.76 7.64
C LEU A 109 6.97 -5.60 8.39
N VAL A 110 6.63 -5.17 9.60
CA VAL A 110 5.55 -5.74 10.40
C VAL A 110 4.26 -5.01 10.04
N PHE A 111 3.29 -5.71 9.49
CA PHE A 111 2.00 -5.15 9.11
C PHE A 111 0.89 -5.75 9.97
N HIS A 112 -0.02 -4.90 10.43
CA HIS A 112 -1.20 -5.30 11.19
C HIS A 112 -2.41 -5.23 10.27
N GLY A 113 -3.07 -6.36 10.05
CA GLY A 113 -4.25 -6.43 9.21
C GLY A 113 -4.24 -7.65 8.30
N ASN A 114 -4.97 -7.56 7.20
CA ASN A 114 -5.08 -8.62 6.22
C ASN A 114 -4.53 -8.16 4.88
N ILE A 115 -3.72 -9.00 4.25
CA ILE A 115 -3.26 -8.88 2.87
C ILE A 115 -3.78 -10.12 2.17
N ASP A 116 -4.48 -9.98 1.05
CA ASP A 116 -4.96 -11.14 0.32
C ASP A 116 -3.79 -12.02 -0.17
N PRO A 117 -4.05 -13.30 -0.48
CA PRO A 117 -3.01 -14.22 -0.93
C PRO A 117 -2.23 -13.73 -2.15
N ASP A 118 -2.85 -12.96 -3.06
CA ASP A 118 -2.15 -12.46 -4.25
C ASP A 118 -1.28 -11.24 -3.96
N GLY A 119 -1.67 -10.38 -3.01
CA GLY A 119 -0.84 -9.27 -2.51
C GLY A 119 0.41 -9.71 -1.74
N SER A 120 0.38 -10.88 -1.08
CA SER A 120 1.48 -11.37 -0.24
C SER A 120 2.52 -12.26 -0.95
N ARG A 121 2.46 -12.36 -2.28
CA ARG A 121 3.34 -13.24 -3.06
C ARG A 121 4.77 -12.72 -3.13
N VAL A 122 5.71 -13.66 -3.11
CA VAL A 122 7.14 -13.38 -3.36
C VAL A 122 7.33 -12.70 -4.72
N GLY A 123 8.20 -11.70 -4.76
CA GLY A 123 8.51 -10.90 -5.95
C GLY A 123 7.48 -9.80 -6.26
N ASN A 124 6.38 -9.72 -5.52
CA ASN A 124 5.53 -8.52 -5.55
C ASN A 124 6.33 -7.33 -5.04
N LYS A 125 6.02 -6.16 -5.59
CA LYS A 125 6.68 -4.92 -5.22
C LYS A 125 5.68 -4.03 -4.51
N PHE A 126 6.17 -3.21 -3.61
CA PHE A 126 5.29 -2.37 -2.81
C PHE A 126 5.94 -1.04 -2.45
N VAL A 127 5.08 -0.09 -2.10
CA VAL A 127 5.43 1.08 -1.29
C VAL A 127 4.66 1.04 0.02
N ALA A 128 5.28 1.52 1.09
CA ALA A 128 4.67 1.57 2.41
C ALA A 128 4.87 2.92 3.08
N VAL A 129 3.86 3.36 3.83
CA VAL A 129 4.05 4.31 4.94
C VAL A 129 4.35 3.45 6.15
N ALA A 130 5.50 3.67 6.77
CA ALA A 130 5.89 2.90 7.94
C ALA A 130 6.57 3.76 9.00
N GLU A 131 6.45 3.33 10.25
CA GLU A 131 7.20 3.86 11.39
C GLU A 131 8.44 3.01 11.62
N TYR A 132 9.61 3.64 11.78
CA TYR A 132 10.81 2.89 12.13
C TYR A 132 10.84 2.51 13.62
N LEU A 133 11.00 1.22 13.90
CA LEU A 133 11.20 0.70 15.24
C LEU A 133 12.58 0.02 15.32
N PRO A 134 13.54 0.60 16.07
CA PRO A 134 14.82 -0.05 16.27
C PRO A 134 14.61 -1.38 17.01
N PRO A 135 15.45 -2.40 16.76
CA PRO A 135 15.46 -3.61 17.57
C PRO A 135 15.58 -3.24 19.05
N SER A 136 14.86 -3.94 19.94
CA SER A 136 15.03 -3.73 21.37
C SER A 136 16.44 -4.16 21.81
N ASP A 137 17.12 -3.28 22.55
CA ASP A 137 18.44 -3.55 23.13
C ASP A 137 18.38 -4.63 24.25
N GLU A 138 17.17 -5.07 24.64
CA GLU A 138 16.91 -6.12 25.63
C GLU A 138 17.24 -7.54 25.13
N GLY A 139 17.70 -7.69 23.89
CA GLY A 139 18.30 -8.93 23.39
C GLY A 139 19.74 -9.08 23.89
N GLY A 140 19.89 -9.40 25.18
CA GLY A 140 21.18 -9.73 25.78
C GLY A 140 21.98 -10.77 24.97
N GLU A 141 23.29 -10.60 24.99
CA GLU A 141 24.36 -11.57 24.73
C GLU A 141 23.85 -12.98 24.34
N GLY A 142 23.52 -13.18 23.06
CA GLY A 142 22.92 -14.46 22.63
C GLY A 142 22.27 -14.54 21.25
N SER A 143 22.18 -13.47 20.44
CA SER A 143 21.51 -13.55 19.13
C SER A 143 22.41 -14.06 18.00
N ASN A 144 22.89 -15.30 18.10
CA ASN A 144 23.60 -16.01 17.01
C ASN A 144 22.66 -16.48 15.87
N GLY A 145 21.63 -15.71 15.53
CA GLY A 145 20.64 -16.11 14.53
C GLY A 145 19.73 -15.02 13.96
N LYS A 146 19.92 -13.74 14.31
CA LYS A 146 19.15 -12.64 13.70
C LYS A 146 19.74 -12.30 12.33
N THR A 147 18.94 -12.43 11.27
CA THR A 147 19.28 -12.04 9.91
C THR A 147 19.46 -10.52 9.81
N GLN A 148 20.08 -10.03 8.73
CA GLN A 148 20.22 -8.59 8.50
C GLN A 148 18.85 -7.88 8.43
N ALA A 149 17.82 -8.56 7.93
CA ALA A 149 16.45 -8.04 7.89
C ALA A 149 15.87 -7.81 9.29
N ASP A 150 16.15 -8.71 10.24
CA ASP A 150 15.66 -8.61 11.63
C ASP A 150 16.26 -7.43 12.41
N ARG A 151 17.31 -6.79 11.86
CA ARG A 151 18.00 -5.65 12.46
C ARG A 151 17.42 -4.31 12.00
N VAL A 152 16.61 -4.30 10.95
CA VAL A 152 15.98 -3.10 10.38
C VAL A 152 14.49 -3.36 10.30
N ASN A 153 13.77 -2.91 11.33
CA ASN A 153 12.36 -3.21 11.49
C ASN A 153 11.51 -1.94 11.32
N PHE A 154 10.42 -2.10 10.58
CA PHE A 154 9.42 -1.07 10.37
C PHE A 154 8.04 -1.61 10.71
N VAL A 155 7.16 -0.73 11.17
CA VAL A 155 5.74 -1.03 11.35
C VAL A 155 4.95 -0.32 10.26
N GLY A 156 4.30 -1.09 9.39
CA GLY A 156 3.52 -0.57 8.28
C GLY A 156 2.15 -0.05 8.73
N HIS A 157 1.80 1.15 8.27
CA HIS A 157 0.47 1.75 8.44
C HIS A 157 -0.37 1.56 7.17
N CYS A 158 0.26 1.77 6.02
CA CYS A 158 -0.32 1.50 4.71
C CYS A 158 0.71 0.83 3.82
N LEU A 159 0.23 -0.08 2.98
CA LEU A 159 0.99 -0.83 2.00
C LEU A 159 0.23 -0.75 0.68
N HIS A 160 0.87 -0.26 -0.38
CA HIS A 160 0.33 -0.39 -1.73
C HIS A 160 1.21 -1.38 -2.49
N VAL A 161 0.59 -2.43 -3.01
CA VAL A 161 1.28 -3.58 -3.63
C VAL A 161 0.93 -3.67 -5.09
N TRP A 162 1.95 -3.79 -5.93
CA TRP A 162 1.82 -4.24 -7.31
C TRP A 162 2.03 -5.76 -7.36
N LYS A 163 1.02 -6.49 -7.86
CA LYS A 163 0.99 -7.95 -7.93
C LYS A 163 1.86 -8.48 -9.08
N THR A 164 3.14 -8.09 -9.09
CA THR A 164 4.06 -8.34 -10.20
C THR A 164 4.61 -9.75 -10.26
N GLY A 165 4.65 -10.50 -9.15
CA GLY A 165 5.25 -11.84 -9.10
C GLY A 165 6.67 -11.90 -9.70
N ALA A 166 7.55 -11.00 -9.26
CA ALA A 166 8.93 -10.75 -9.72
C ALA A 166 9.08 -10.05 -11.09
N ARG A 167 8.00 -9.86 -11.86
CA ARG A 167 8.06 -9.09 -13.12
C ARG A 167 8.29 -7.60 -12.86
N LYS A 168 8.82 -6.88 -13.85
CA LYS A 168 8.88 -5.41 -13.77
C LYS A 168 7.48 -4.80 -13.90
N ILE A 169 7.19 -3.77 -13.10
CA ILE A 169 6.00 -2.91 -13.22
C ILE A 169 5.89 -2.36 -14.64
N SER A 170 7.02 -1.97 -15.25
CA SER A 170 7.09 -1.51 -16.65
C SER A 170 6.65 -2.54 -17.71
N PHE A 171 6.56 -3.83 -17.39
CA PHE A 171 6.02 -4.83 -18.33
C PHE A 171 4.50 -4.77 -18.47
N PHE A 172 3.82 -3.96 -17.65
CA PHE A 172 2.38 -3.81 -17.64
C PHE A 172 2.03 -2.38 -18.12
N VAL A 173 2.02 -2.22 -19.44
CA VAL A 173 1.72 -0.94 -20.12
C VAL A 173 0.25 -0.91 -20.51
N ASP A 174 -0.51 0.11 -20.11
CA ASP A 174 -1.82 0.41 -20.72
C ASP A 174 -2.09 1.92 -20.62
N ARG A 175 -2.45 2.67 -21.69
CA ARG A 175 -3.86 2.89 -22.10
C ARG A 175 -4.10 3.36 -23.55
N TYR A 176 -3.13 3.29 -24.47
CA TYR A 176 -3.34 3.80 -25.85
C TYR A 176 -2.88 2.88 -26.98
N THR A 177 -2.11 1.83 -26.69
CA THR A 177 -1.52 0.95 -27.73
C THR A 177 -1.62 -0.50 -27.27
N GLN A 178 -2.69 -1.16 -27.73
CA GLN A 178 -3.05 -2.56 -27.54
C GLN A 178 -1.83 -3.51 -27.54
N VAL A 179 -1.48 -4.17 -26.42
CA VAL A 179 -1.19 -5.64 -26.26
C VAL A 179 -1.00 -6.05 -24.76
N HIS A 180 -0.97 -5.18 -23.73
CA HIS A 180 -0.78 -5.63 -22.32
C HIS A 180 -1.94 -5.29 -21.37
N GLN A 181 -2.24 -6.21 -20.44
CA GLN A 181 -3.25 -6.05 -19.39
C GLN A 181 -2.76 -5.05 -18.32
N PRO A 182 -3.66 -4.25 -17.72
CA PRO A 182 -3.31 -3.36 -16.62
C PRO A 182 -2.73 -4.17 -15.45
N LEU A 183 -1.68 -3.64 -14.85
CA LEU A 183 -1.07 -4.23 -13.65
C LEU A 183 -2.10 -4.26 -12.52
N GLU A 184 -2.34 -5.44 -11.95
CA GLU A 184 -3.14 -5.54 -10.73
C GLU A 184 -2.35 -4.94 -9.56
N ASP A 185 -2.96 -3.95 -8.89
CA ASP A 185 -2.45 -3.35 -7.68
C ASP A 185 -3.56 -3.16 -6.64
N GLU A 186 -3.15 -3.08 -5.37
CA GLU A 186 -4.08 -2.97 -4.25
C GLU A 186 -3.42 -2.29 -3.04
N SER A 187 -4.22 -1.48 -2.32
CA SER A 187 -3.80 -0.77 -1.11
C SER A 187 -4.41 -1.42 0.14
N TYR A 188 -3.56 -1.77 1.11
CA TYR A 188 -3.91 -2.30 2.42
C TYR A 188 -3.51 -1.27 3.48
N CYS A 189 -4.45 -0.85 4.31
CA CYS A 189 -4.20 0.17 5.33
C CYS A 189 -4.77 -0.28 6.67
N ASP A 190 -3.96 -0.21 7.71
CA ASP A 190 -4.40 -0.37 9.10
C ASP A 190 -5.09 0.93 9.55
N ARG A 191 -6.42 0.92 9.51
CA ARG A 191 -7.24 2.09 9.85
C ARG A 191 -7.08 2.50 11.32
N GLU A 192 -6.83 1.56 12.22
CA GLU A 192 -6.66 1.85 13.65
C GLU A 192 -5.33 2.56 13.88
N ARG A 193 -4.24 2.05 13.29
CA ARG A 193 -2.92 2.70 13.39
C ARG A 193 -2.84 4.03 12.65
N LEU A 194 -3.54 4.19 11.53
CA LEU A 194 -3.63 5.48 10.85
C LEU A 194 -4.39 6.53 11.66
N ALA A 195 -5.36 6.12 12.48
CA ALA A 195 -6.05 7.03 13.38
C ALA A 195 -5.17 7.42 14.57
N ALA A 196 -4.35 6.50 15.06
CA ALA A 196 -3.43 6.74 16.18
C ALA A 196 -2.20 7.60 15.82
N SER A 197 -1.86 7.73 14.53
CA SER A 197 -0.73 8.54 14.05
C SER A 197 -1.08 9.99 13.70
N ARG A 198 -2.34 10.40 13.88
CA ARG A 198 -2.84 11.78 13.73
C ARG A 198 -2.74 12.55 15.03
#